data_AF-A0A8H5U015-F1
#
_entry.id   AF-A0A8H5U015-F1
#
_cell.length_a   1.000
_cell.length_b   1.000
_cell.length_c   1.000
_cell.angle_alpha   90.00
_cell.angle_beta   90.00
_cell.angle_gamma   90.00
#
_symmetry.space_group_name_H-M   'P 1'
#
loop_
_entity.id
_entity.type
_entity.pdbx_description
1 polymer ?
#
loop_
_entity_poly.entity_id
_entity_poly.type
_entity_poly.pdbx_seq_one_letter_code
_entity_poly.pdbx_strand_id
1 'polypeptide(L)'
;MSNSLQYIFGGPKAWDSGLWTASDDRVRGGSSISHLYTHPTKAKFYGHLDTKTLGGAGFASQRTVGDLALDLSCTEGIKLSLGWESSDQTFTLNVKDTIPGKRKDGRDEAGVSWEYDFKAPENGGEIFMKWNEFKATYRGREVEDPEPLKLNDIKRISLMARSFFDKQDGDFKLYVNWIAAVKKDDNDSDDDGDLKKHALEQRSEPRPVWKRLFCGLL
;
A
#
# COMPACT_ATOMS: atom_id res chain seq x y z
N MET A 1 19.60 13.87 -5.70
CA MET A 1 19.07 12.88 -4.74
C MET A 1 18.59 11.70 -5.56
N SER A 2 19.29 10.57 -5.50
CA SER A 2 18.86 9.36 -6.21
C SER A 2 18.12 8.50 -5.18
N ASN A 3 16.81 8.72 -5.05
CA ASN A 3 16.02 7.86 -4.17
C ASN A 3 16.03 6.46 -4.79
N SER A 4 16.76 5.55 -4.13
CA SER A 4 16.87 4.15 -4.57
C SER A 4 15.51 3.48 -4.41
N LEU A 5 15.01 2.86 -5.49
CA LEU A 5 13.75 2.13 -5.49
C LEU A 5 13.97 0.67 -5.08
N GLN A 6 13.18 0.20 -4.12
CA GLN A 6 13.01 -1.22 -3.80
C GLN A 6 11.77 -1.74 -4.53
N TYR A 7 11.96 -2.40 -5.68
CA TYR A 7 10.85 -2.95 -6.46
C TYR A 7 10.16 -4.11 -5.75
N ILE A 8 8.86 -3.97 -5.55
CA ILE A 8 7.99 -4.99 -4.93
C ILE A 8 7.34 -5.84 -6.01
N PHE A 9 6.74 -5.20 -7.02
CA PHE A 9 6.11 -5.85 -8.17
C PHE A 9 6.49 -5.16 -9.47
N GLY A 10 6.73 -5.93 -10.52
CA GLY A 10 7.15 -5.40 -11.83
C GLY A 10 8.57 -4.82 -11.82
N GLY A 11 8.83 -3.90 -12.75
CA GLY A 11 10.11 -3.21 -12.89
C GLY A 11 11.17 -4.15 -13.47
N PRO A 12 12.26 -4.45 -12.74
CA PRO A 12 13.27 -5.41 -13.19
C PRO A 12 12.78 -6.87 -13.14
N LYS A 13 11.66 -7.15 -12.45
CA LYS A 13 11.05 -8.48 -12.36
C LYS A 13 9.77 -8.52 -13.19
N ALA A 14 9.52 -9.67 -13.83
CA ALA A 14 8.26 -9.88 -14.54
C ALA A 14 7.07 -9.89 -13.57
N TRP A 15 5.91 -9.40 -14.01
CA TRP A 15 4.67 -9.60 -13.26
C TRP A 15 4.25 -11.07 -13.25
N ASP A 16 3.84 -11.55 -12.08
CA ASP A 16 3.30 -12.89 -11.87
C ASP A 16 1.87 -12.79 -11.33
N SER A 17 0.90 -13.29 -12.09
CA SER A 17 -0.52 -13.29 -11.69
C SER A 17 -0.80 -14.27 -10.54
N GLY A 18 0.03 -15.31 -10.36
CA GLY A 18 -0.10 -16.28 -9.27
C GLY A 18 0.13 -15.68 -7.89
N LEU A 19 0.76 -14.50 -7.81
CA LEU A 19 0.95 -13.76 -6.57
C LEU A 19 -0.28 -12.96 -6.14
N TRP A 20 -1.34 -12.92 -6.95
CA TRP A 20 -2.52 -12.09 -6.74
C TRP A 20 -3.81 -12.91 -6.79
N THR A 21 -4.82 -12.45 -6.08
CA THR A 21 -6.14 -13.09 -6.06
C THR A 21 -7.24 -12.07 -5.82
N ALA A 22 -8.42 -12.37 -6.37
CA ALA A 22 -9.60 -11.53 -6.22
C ALA A 22 -10.10 -11.53 -4.77
N SER A 23 -10.50 -10.36 -4.31
CA SER A 23 -11.21 -10.14 -3.06
C SER A 23 -12.28 -9.09 -3.29
N ASP A 24 -13.36 -9.47 -3.97
CA ASP A 24 -14.46 -8.57 -4.33
C ASP A 24 -15.61 -8.63 -3.33
N ASP A 25 -16.55 -7.70 -3.41
CA ASP A 25 -17.75 -7.63 -2.57
C ASP A 25 -18.70 -8.84 -2.65
N ARG A 26 -18.47 -9.76 -3.60
CA ARG A 26 -19.14 -11.06 -3.69
C ARG A 26 -19.08 -11.87 -2.39
N VAL A 27 -18.04 -11.69 -1.57
CA VAL A 27 -17.96 -12.30 -0.22
C VAL A 27 -19.03 -11.80 0.75
N ARG A 28 -19.77 -10.75 0.38
CA ARG A 28 -20.90 -10.16 1.09
C ARG A 28 -22.19 -10.18 0.24
N GLY A 29 -22.20 -10.91 -0.88
CA GLY A 29 -23.33 -10.97 -1.81
C GLY A 29 -23.41 -9.81 -2.79
N GLY A 30 -22.33 -9.03 -2.96
CA GLY A 30 -22.25 -8.01 -4.02
C GLY A 30 -22.00 -8.61 -5.40
N SER A 31 -22.03 -7.75 -6.43
CA SER A 31 -21.90 -8.14 -7.84
C SER A 31 -20.66 -7.57 -8.52
N SER A 32 -19.76 -6.92 -7.77
CA SER A 32 -18.52 -6.41 -8.34
C SER A 32 -17.54 -7.55 -8.62
N ILE A 33 -16.77 -7.42 -9.71
CA ILE A 33 -15.81 -8.43 -10.14
C ILE A 33 -14.53 -7.73 -10.58
N SER A 34 -13.39 -8.24 -10.11
CA SER A 34 -12.08 -7.81 -10.60
C SER A 34 -11.27 -8.96 -11.21
N HIS A 35 -10.31 -8.57 -12.03
CA HIS A 35 -9.33 -9.42 -12.67
C HIS A 35 -7.95 -8.74 -12.66
N LEU A 36 -6.89 -9.56 -12.65
CA LEU A 36 -5.54 -9.11 -12.91
C LEU A 36 -4.98 -9.89 -14.10
N TYR A 37 -4.69 -9.19 -15.18
CA TYR A 37 -3.92 -9.73 -16.31
C TYR A 37 -2.47 -9.25 -16.19
N THR A 38 -1.50 -10.16 -16.34
CA THR A 38 -0.08 -9.83 -16.26
C THR A 38 0.61 -10.00 -17.61
N HIS A 39 1.46 -9.04 -17.93
CA HIS A 39 2.46 -9.07 -18.99
C HIS A 39 3.83 -8.85 -18.33
N PRO A 40 4.97 -9.33 -18.85
CA PRO A 40 6.26 -9.19 -18.20
C PRO A 40 6.56 -7.77 -17.69
N THR A 41 6.17 -6.74 -18.44
CA THR A 41 6.46 -5.33 -18.11
C THR A 41 5.31 -4.56 -17.45
N LYS A 42 4.11 -5.14 -17.35
CA LYS A 42 2.93 -4.44 -16.81
C LYS A 42 1.84 -5.39 -16.34
N ALA A 43 1.07 -4.98 -15.34
CA ALA A 43 -0.22 -5.57 -15.01
C ALA A 43 -1.38 -4.68 -15.49
N LYS A 44 -2.50 -5.31 -15.82
CA LYS A 44 -3.79 -4.67 -16.04
C LYS A 44 -4.74 -5.16 -14.95
N PHE A 45 -5.07 -4.29 -14.02
CA PHE A 45 -6.15 -4.48 -13.05
C PHE A 45 -7.45 -3.96 -13.67
N TYR A 46 -8.48 -4.78 -13.82
CA TYR A 46 -9.71 -4.39 -14.52
C TYR A 46 -10.91 -5.17 -14.02
N GLY A 47 -12.11 -4.70 -14.36
CA GLY A 47 -13.34 -5.37 -13.95
C GLY A 47 -14.55 -4.47 -14.06
N HIS A 48 -15.61 -4.86 -13.34
CA HIS A 48 -16.86 -4.13 -13.22
C HIS A 48 -17.15 -3.84 -11.75
N LEU A 49 -17.43 -2.57 -11.46
CA LEU A 49 -17.84 -2.10 -10.13
C LEU A 49 -19.35 -1.90 -10.13
N ASP A 50 -20.06 -2.72 -9.36
CA ASP A 50 -21.50 -2.59 -9.15
C ASP A 50 -21.79 -1.88 -7.83
N THR A 51 -22.67 -0.89 -7.88
CA THR A 51 -23.13 -0.16 -6.68
C THR A 51 -24.55 -0.55 -6.28
N LYS A 52 -25.32 -1.19 -7.16
CA LYS A 52 -26.75 -1.39 -6.96
C LYS A 52 -27.04 -2.53 -6.00
N THR A 53 -26.30 -3.64 -6.11
CA THR A 53 -26.57 -4.87 -5.35
C THR A 53 -26.49 -4.66 -3.84
N LEU A 54 -25.58 -3.79 -3.37
CA LEU A 54 -25.39 -3.50 -1.94
C LEU A 54 -25.83 -2.08 -1.57
N GLY A 55 -26.78 -1.49 -2.30
CA GLY A 55 -27.41 -0.21 -1.92
C GLY A 55 -26.45 0.98 -1.91
N GLY A 56 -25.69 1.17 -2.99
CA GLY A 56 -24.67 2.20 -3.18
C GLY A 56 -23.25 1.75 -2.77
N ALA A 57 -23.12 0.66 -2.00
CA ALA A 57 -21.82 0.09 -1.68
C ALA A 57 -21.34 -0.86 -2.79
N GLY A 58 -20.02 -0.89 -3.02
CA GLY A 58 -19.41 -1.84 -3.94
C GLY A 58 -17.89 -1.77 -3.87
N PHE A 59 -17.21 -2.90 -4.03
CA PHE A 59 -15.76 -2.93 -4.24
C PHE A 59 -15.32 -4.15 -5.03
N ALA A 60 -14.33 -3.93 -5.89
CA ALA A 60 -13.62 -4.96 -6.64
C ALA A 60 -12.13 -4.80 -6.35
N SER A 61 -11.43 -5.87 -5.94
CA SER A 61 -10.02 -5.75 -5.56
C SER A 61 -9.20 -6.97 -5.88
N GLN A 62 -7.94 -6.73 -6.25
CA GLN A 62 -6.91 -7.76 -6.40
C GLN A 62 -5.88 -7.55 -5.30
N ARG A 63 -5.73 -8.55 -4.43
CA ARG A 63 -4.76 -8.54 -3.34
C ARG A 63 -3.71 -9.61 -3.53
N THR A 64 -2.55 -9.37 -2.96
CA THR A 64 -1.47 -10.35 -2.84
C THR A 64 -1.90 -11.61 -2.08
N VAL A 65 -1.34 -12.76 -2.47
CA VAL A 65 -1.55 -14.07 -1.84
C VAL A 65 -0.51 -14.29 -0.74
N GLY A 66 -0.88 -15.04 0.31
CA GLY A 66 0.02 -15.41 1.39
C GLY A 66 0.33 -14.25 2.35
N ASP A 67 1.50 -14.37 2.99
CA ASP A 67 2.14 -13.35 3.82
C ASP A 67 3.37 -12.85 3.04
N LEU A 68 3.39 -11.57 2.69
CA LEU A 68 4.53 -10.96 2.00
C LEU A 68 5.77 -10.80 2.88
N ALA A 69 5.59 -10.64 4.20
CA ALA A 69 6.65 -10.41 5.19
C ALA A 69 7.73 -9.40 4.73
N LEU A 70 7.30 -8.27 4.17
CA LEU A 70 8.23 -7.25 3.65
C LEU A 70 8.66 -6.30 4.77
N ASP A 71 9.98 -6.09 4.88
CA ASP A 71 10.54 -4.99 5.65
C ASP A 71 10.72 -3.76 4.75
N LEU A 72 9.90 -2.75 5.02
CA LEU A 72 9.90 -1.43 4.39
C LEU A 72 10.22 -0.32 5.41
N SER A 73 10.79 -0.64 6.58
CA SER A 73 11.07 0.33 7.65
C SER A 73 12.05 1.45 7.25
N CYS A 74 12.94 1.15 6.30
CA CYS A 74 13.90 2.11 5.72
C CYS A 74 13.34 2.90 4.53
N THR A 75 12.02 2.96 4.36
CA THR A 75 11.38 3.62 3.21
C THR A 75 10.49 4.78 3.65
N GLU A 76 10.29 5.76 2.76
CA GLU A 76 9.45 6.96 2.97
C GLU A 76 8.00 6.75 2.51
N GLY A 77 7.80 5.83 1.57
CA GLY A 77 6.50 5.58 0.99
C GLY A 77 6.55 4.60 -0.18
N ILE A 78 5.40 4.46 -0.83
CA ILE A 78 5.24 3.66 -2.05
C ILE A 78 5.19 4.58 -3.26
N LYS A 79 5.89 4.18 -4.31
CA LYS A 79 5.77 4.78 -5.64
C LYS A 79 5.16 3.76 -6.61
N LEU A 80 4.20 4.22 -7.41
CA LEU A 80 3.62 3.48 -8.52
C LEU A 80 4.09 4.10 -9.82
N SER A 81 4.40 3.26 -10.82
CA SER A 81 4.42 3.68 -12.22
C SER A 81 3.19 3.12 -12.92
N LEU A 82 2.44 4.00 -13.55
CA LEU A 82 1.16 3.72 -14.19
C LEU A 82 1.28 3.87 -15.70
N GLY A 83 0.64 2.95 -16.42
CA GLY A 83 0.52 2.99 -17.87
C GLY A 83 -0.60 3.91 -18.34
N TRP A 84 -0.57 4.22 -19.64
CA TRP A 84 -1.57 5.03 -20.32
C TRP A 84 -2.91 4.28 -20.40
N GLU A 85 -3.98 4.99 -20.75
CA GLU A 85 -5.33 4.43 -20.95
C GLU A 85 -5.96 3.74 -19.72
N SER A 86 -5.53 4.11 -18.52
CA SER A 86 -6.29 3.80 -17.31
C SER A 86 -7.59 4.60 -17.31
N SER A 87 -8.64 4.07 -16.71
CA SER A 87 -9.95 4.73 -16.65
C SER A 87 -9.98 5.82 -15.56
N ASP A 88 -10.92 6.76 -15.64
CA ASP A 88 -10.99 7.95 -14.77
C ASP A 88 -11.59 7.68 -13.36
N GLN A 89 -11.72 6.41 -12.97
CA GLN A 89 -12.10 6.08 -11.61
C GLN A 89 -11.00 6.46 -10.62
N THR A 90 -11.41 6.75 -9.39
CA THR A 90 -10.51 6.77 -8.25
C THR A 90 -10.24 5.32 -7.82
N PHE A 91 -8.95 4.97 -7.74
CA PHE A 91 -8.46 3.69 -7.25
C PHE A 91 -7.92 3.86 -5.83
N THR A 92 -7.80 2.75 -5.11
CA THR A 92 -7.18 2.72 -3.78
C THR A 92 -6.03 1.73 -3.79
N LEU A 93 -4.88 2.15 -3.27
CA LEU A 93 -3.80 1.24 -2.87
C LEU A 93 -3.98 0.93 -1.38
N ASN A 94 -4.09 -0.35 -1.05
CA ASN A 94 -4.23 -0.80 0.33
C ASN A 94 -2.95 -1.51 0.77
N VAL A 95 -2.50 -1.21 1.98
CA VAL A 95 -1.39 -1.87 2.66
C VAL A 95 -1.87 -2.41 4.01
N LYS A 96 -1.43 -3.62 4.37
CA LYS A 96 -1.73 -4.23 5.67
C LYS A 96 -0.48 -4.82 6.28
N ASP A 97 -0.33 -4.62 7.57
CA ASP A 97 0.64 -5.26 8.47
C ASP A 97 0.00 -6.41 9.29
N THR A 98 -1.27 -6.71 9.03
CA THR A 98 -1.99 -7.80 9.68
C THR A 98 -2.77 -8.62 8.65
N ILE A 99 -2.76 -9.93 8.86
CA ILE A 99 -3.66 -10.87 8.19
C ILE A 99 -4.54 -11.44 9.30
N PRO A 100 -5.79 -10.95 9.41
CA PRO A 100 -6.75 -11.53 10.34
C PRO A 100 -6.96 -13.02 10.06
N GLY A 101 -7.44 -13.74 11.07
CA GLY A 101 -7.73 -15.16 10.95
C GLY A 101 -8.83 -15.47 9.93
N LYS A 102 -9.18 -16.75 9.87
CA LYS A 102 -10.34 -17.20 9.13
C LYS A 102 -11.54 -17.27 10.05
N ARG A 103 -12.70 -16.83 9.55
CA ARG A 103 -14.00 -17.07 10.19
C ARG A 103 -14.35 -18.56 10.13
N LYS A 104 -15.34 -18.97 10.91
CA LYS A 104 -15.89 -20.34 10.90
C LYS A 104 -16.38 -20.80 9.51
N ASP A 105 -16.77 -19.87 8.65
CA ASP A 105 -17.23 -20.13 7.27
C ASP A 105 -16.09 -20.11 6.23
N GLY A 106 -14.82 -20.02 6.66
CA GLY A 106 -13.64 -20.01 5.80
C GLY A 106 -13.30 -18.64 5.18
N ARG A 107 -14.13 -17.61 5.38
CA ARG A 107 -13.86 -16.25 4.89
C ARG A 107 -12.77 -15.57 5.70
N ASP A 108 -12.03 -14.66 5.06
CA ASP A 108 -11.07 -13.80 5.75
C ASP A 108 -11.81 -12.90 6.77
N GLU A 109 -11.28 -12.80 7.98
CA GLU A 109 -11.72 -11.79 8.92
C GLU A 109 -11.36 -10.39 8.43
N ALA A 110 -12.16 -9.40 8.85
CA ALA A 110 -11.84 -8.02 8.54
C ALA A 110 -10.73 -7.55 9.47
N GLY A 111 -9.81 -6.75 8.94
CA GLY A 111 -8.74 -6.12 9.70
C GLY A 111 -8.53 -4.70 9.19
N VAL A 112 -7.73 -3.94 9.94
CA VAL A 112 -7.35 -2.58 9.55
C VAL A 112 -6.62 -2.63 8.20
N SER A 113 -6.91 -1.63 7.36
CA SER A 113 -6.27 -1.41 6.07
C SER A 113 -5.74 0.01 6.05
N TRP A 114 -4.50 0.20 5.66
CA TRP A 114 -3.95 1.52 5.37
C TRP A 114 -4.20 1.83 3.91
N GLU A 115 -4.96 2.88 3.63
CA GLU A 115 -5.52 3.17 2.30
C GLU A 115 -5.02 4.51 1.78
N TYR A 116 -4.66 4.54 0.49
CA TYR A 116 -4.39 5.76 -0.25
C TYR A 116 -5.24 5.77 -1.52
N ASP A 117 -6.08 6.79 -1.67
CA ASP A 117 -6.93 6.97 -2.85
C ASP A 117 -6.20 7.82 -3.90
N PHE A 118 -6.21 7.40 -5.16
CA PHE A 118 -5.52 8.08 -6.25
C PHE A 118 -6.27 7.95 -7.59
N LYS A 119 -6.01 8.87 -8.51
CA LYS A 119 -6.39 8.76 -9.92
C LYS A 119 -5.16 8.53 -10.77
N ALA A 120 -5.27 7.69 -11.80
CA ALA A 120 -4.18 7.51 -12.75
C ALA A 120 -4.02 8.77 -13.60
N PRO A 121 -2.78 9.27 -13.84
CA PRO A 121 -2.58 10.36 -14.78
C PRO A 121 -3.00 9.94 -16.20
N GLU A 122 -3.60 10.86 -16.96
CA GLU A 122 -4.15 10.60 -18.30
C GLU A 122 -3.12 9.94 -19.25
N ASN A 123 -1.89 10.45 -19.23
CA ASN A 123 -0.78 9.97 -20.05
C ASN A 123 0.16 9.02 -19.30
N GLY A 124 -0.36 8.33 -18.27
CA GLY A 124 0.44 7.57 -17.31
C GLY A 124 1.48 8.44 -16.60
N GLY A 125 2.31 7.79 -15.78
CA GLY A 125 3.31 8.50 -14.99
C GLY A 125 3.55 7.85 -13.64
N GLU A 126 4.18 8.58 -12.74
CA GLU A 126 4.50 8.11 -11.41
C GLU A 126 3.67 8.83 -10.34
N ILE A 127 3.23 8.09 -9.34
CA ILE A 127 2.60 8.64 -8.13
C ILE A 127 3.42 8.18 -6.94
N PHE A 128 3.88 9.12 -6.11
CA PHE A 128 4.53 8.83 -4.84
C PHE A 128 3.55 9.10 -3.70
N MET A 129 3.42 8.12 -2.80
CA MET A 129 2.51 8.12 -1.66
C MET A 129 3.33 7.91 -0.40
N LYS A 130 3.45 8.96 0.42
CA LYS A 130 4.20 8.89 1.68
C LYS A 130 3.44 8.07 2.70
N TRP A 131 4.15 7.38 3.59
CA TRP A 131 3.50 6.56 4.62
C TRP A 131 2.52 7.33 5.51
N ASN A 132 2.79 8.61 5.78
CA ASN A 132 1.93 9.48 6.58
C ASN A 132 0.67 9.99 5.85
N GLU A 133 0.53 9.71 4.55
CA GLU A 133 -0.66 10.06 3.77
C GLU A 133 -1.67 8.90 3.69
N PHE A 134 -1.28 7.69 4.10
CA PHE A 134 -2.20 6.56 4.19
C PHE A 134 -3.13 6.74 5.39
N LYS A 135 -4.41 6.43 5.17
CA LYS A 135 -5.44 6.47 6.22
C LYS A 135 -5.78 5.06 6.69
N ALA A 136 -5.78 4.85 8.00
CA ALA A 136 -6.23 3.59 8.56
C ALA A 136 -7.76 3.48 8.47
N THR A 137 -8.27 2.39 7.90
CA THR A 137 -9.69 2.11 7.80
C THR A 137 -10.03 0.69 8.25
N TYR A 138 -11.22 0.54 8.85
CA TYR A 138 -11.82 -0.75 9.15
C TYR A 138 -13.18 -0.84 8.47
N ARG A 139 -13.29 -1.74 7.48
CA ARG A 139 -14.51 -1.93 6.66
C ARG A 139 -14.99 -0.62 6.01
N GLY A 140 -14.06 0.17 5.49
CA GLY A 140 -14.34 1.42 4.77
C GLY A 140 -14.68 2.62 5.67
N ARG A 141 -14.48 2.50 6.99
CA ARG A 141 -14.59 3.61 7.94
C ARG A 141 -13.21 3.94 8.48
N GLU A 142 -12.89 5.22 8.56
CA GLU A 142 -11.64 5.68 9.17
C GLU A 142 -11.58 5.24 10.65
N VAL A 143 -10.39 4.85 11.09
CA VAL A 143 -10.12 4.45 12.48
C VAL A 143 -9.59 5.68 13.21
N GLU A 144 -10.22 6.05 14.33
CA GLU A 144 -9.70 7.08 15.23
C GLU A 144 -8.47 6.53 15.98
N ASP A 145 -7.41 7.34 16.07
CA ASP A 145 -6.15 7.03 16.76
C ASP A 145 -5.60 5.61 16.50
N PRO A 146 -5.33 5.25 15.22
CA PRO A 146 -4.89 3.91 14.88
C PRO A 146 -3.48 3.62 15.40
N GLU A 147 -3.24 2.39 15.83
CA GLU A 147 -1.87 1.88 16.00
C GLU A 147 -1.08 2.03 14.69
N PRO A 148 0.13 2.62 14.69
CA PRO A 148 0.88 2.90 13.47
C PRO A 148 1.15 1.66 12.61
N LEU A 149 1.12 1.84 11.28
CA LEU A 149 1.48 0.78 10.32
C LEU A 149 2.88 0.24 10.62
N LYS A 150 2.98 -1.08 10.86
CA LYS A 150 4.26 -1.75 11.11
C LYS A 150 5.02 -2.00 9.82
N LEU A 151 5.82 -1.02 9.41
CA LEU A 151 6.57 -1.07 8.15
C LEU A 151 7.60 -2.20 8.07
N ASN A 152 8.04 -2.76 9.20
CA ASN A 152 8.99 -3.87 9.23
C ASN A 152 8.35 -5.25 8.98
N ASP A 153 7.02 -5.31 8.83
CA ASP A 153 6.30 -6.56 8.65
C ASP A 153 5.03 -6.37 7.81
N ILE A 154 5.19 -5.80 6.61
CA ILE A 154 4.08 -5.62 5.67
C ILE A 154 3.65 -6.97 5.12
N LYS A 155 2.38 -7.29 5.37
CA LYS A 155 1.78 -8.60 5.10
C LYS A 155 1.07 -8.67 3.77
N ARG A 156 0.38 -7.60 3.35
CA ARG A 156 -0.43 -7.59 2.13
C ARG A 156 -0.48 -6.22 1.47
N ILE A 157 -0.51 -6.25 0.14
CA ILE A 157 -0.82 -5.12 -0.74
C ILE A 157 -2.05 -5.48 -1.60
N SER A 158 -2.91 -4.50 -1.89
CA SER A 158 -4.07 -4.64 -2.80
C SER A 158 -4.26 -3.41 -3.68
N LEU A 159 -4.71 -3.64 -4.91
CA LEU A 159 -5.32 -2.64 -5.78
C LEU A 159 -6.85 -2.77 -5.68
N MET A 160 -7.56 -1.66 -5.58
CA MET A 160 -9.01 -1.67 -5.40
C MET A 160 -9.68 -0.57 -6.22
N ALA A 161 -10.83 -0.91 -6.81
CA ALA A 161 -11.84 0.05 -7.25
C ALA A 161 -13.03 -0.08 -6.29
N ARG A 162 -13.53 1.04 -5.77
CA ARG A 162 -14.66 1.05 -4.83
C ARG A 162 -15.68 2.12 -5.19
N SER A 163 -16.92 1.96 -4.75
CA SER A 163 -18.01 2.86 -5.13
C SER A 163 -17.95 4.25 -4.50
N PHE A 164 -17.23 4.37 -3.38
CA PHE A 164 -17.26 5.55 -2.52
C PHE A 164 -18.69 5.97 -2.13
N PHE A 165 -19.56 4.97 -1.92
CA PHE A 165 -21.00 5.14 -1.68
C PHE A 165 -21.68 5.83 -2.86
N ASP A 166 -21.74 5.10 -3.99
CA ASP A 166 -22.44 5.47 -5.23
C ASP A 166 -21.88 6.70 -5.97
N LYS A 167 -20.61 7.04 -5.74
CA LYS A 167 -19.92 8.13 -6.47
C LYS A 167 -19.25 7.66 -7.77
N GLN A 168 -19.00 6.36 -7.91
CA GLN A 168 -18.50 5.76 -9.14
C GLN A 168 -18.98 4.31 -9.29
N ASP A 169 -19.28 3.91 -10.52
CA ASP A 169 -19.71 2.58 -10.93
C ASP A 169 -19.16 2.23 -12.33
N GLY A 170 -19.46 1.02 -12.81
CA GLY A 170 -19.16 0.61 -14.18
C GLY A 170 -17.80 -0.05 -14.37
N ASP A 171 -17.41 -0.18 -15.64
CA ASP A 171 -16.16 -0.84 -16.03
C ASP A 171 -14.94 0.02 -15.70
N PHE A 172 -13.93 -0.60 -15.09
CA PHE A 172 -12.67 0.05 -14.75
C PHE A 172 -11.47 -0.71 -15.33
N LYS A 173 -10.38 0.03 -15.58
CA LYS A 173 -9.07 -0.52 -15.92
C LYS A 173 -7.95 0.38 -15.40
N LEU A 174 -6.91 -0.23 -14.84
CA LEU A 174 -5.70 0.42 -14.37
C LEU A 174 -4.51 -0.36 -14.90
N TYR A 175 -3.60 0.32 -15.59
CA TYR A 175 -2.33 -0.27 -16.01
C TYR A 175 -1.24 0.10 -15.01
N VAL A 176 -0.57 -0.90 -14.46
CA VAL A 176 0.51 -0.73 -13.46
C VAL A 176 1.79 -1.32 -14.04
N ASN A 177 2.78 -0.49 -14.32
CA ASN A 177 4.08 -0.95 -14.79
C ASN A 177 4.87 -1.58 -13.64
N TRP A 178 4.89 -0.92 -12.48
CA TRP A 178 5.53 -1.42 -11.26
C TRP A 178 5.02 -0.76 -9.99
N ILE A 179 5.28 -1.43 -8.87
CA ILE A 179 5.08 -0.96 -7.49
C ILE A 179 6.43 -1.07 -6.78
N ALA A 180 6.92 0.03 -6.22
CA ALA A 180 8.19 0.06 -5.50
C ALA A 180 8.07 0.86 -4.20
N ALA A 181 8.88 0.53 -3.21
CA ALA A 181 9.09 1.40 -2.06
C ALA A 181 10.27 2.34 -2.32
N VAL A 182 10.17 3.58 -1.84
CA VAL A 182 11.19 4.62 -2.00
C VAL A 182 12.04 4.65 -0.74
N LYS A 183 13.34 4.36 -0.83
CA LYS A 183 14.24 4.42 0.33
C LYS A 183 14.34 5.84 0.87
N LYS A 184 14.49 5.95 2.19
CA LYS A 184 14.86 7.21 2.87
C LYS A 184 16.20 7.69 2.36
N ASP A 185 16.33 9.00 2.17
CA ASP A 185 17.64 9.60 1.98
C ASP A 185 18.41 9.56 3.32
N ASP A 186 19.66 9.13 3.30
CA ASP A 186 20.52 9.02 4.51
C ASP A 186 20.85 10.40 5.15
N ASN A 187 20.34 11.51 4.60
CA ASN A 187 20.65 12.88 5.01
C ASN A 187 19.61 13.55 5.91
N ASP A 188 18.50 12.87 6.25
CA ASP A 188 17.47 13.43 7.17
C ASP A 188 17.74 13.07 8.66
N SER A 189 18.95 12.61 9.00
CA SER A 189 19.42 12.66 10.38
C SER A 189 20.11 14.00 10.62
N ASP A 190 19.65 14.70 11.67
CA ASP A 190 20.08 16.00 12.22
C ASP A 190 19.05 17.09 11.83
N ASP A 191 18.28 17.71 12.71
CA ASP A 191 18.53 18.18 14.08
C ASP A 191 17.18 18.74 14.58
N ASP A 192 16.61 18.23 15.67
CA ASP A 192 15.71 19.06 16.47
C ASP A 192 16.21 19.06 17.90
N GLY A 193 16.98 20.12 18.15
CA GLY A 193 17.71 20.42 19.35
C GLY A 193 16.81 20.50 20.57
N ASP A 194 17.35 19.90 21.62
CA ASP A 194 16.93 19.93 23.01
C ASP A 194 16.69 21.36 23.54
N LEU A 195 15.47 21.88 23.38
CA LEU A 195 15.00 23.05 24.13
C LEU A 195 14.51 22.61 25.53
N LYS A 196 15.44 22.20 26.40
CA LYS A 196 15.32 22.28 27.86
C LYS A 196 16.61 21.84 28.56
N LYS A 197 17.46 22.82 28.91
CA LYS A 197 17.74 23.20 30.32
C LYS A 197 19.04 23.99 30.44
N HIS A 198 18.93 25.14 31.11
CA HIS A 198 20.00 25.66 31.94
C HIS A 198 20.40 24.63 33.01
N ALA A 199 21.72 24.55 33.24
CA ALA A 199 22.43 24.32 34.50
C ALA A 199 23.31 23.06 34.58
N LEU A 200 24.59 23.39 34.77
CA LEU A 200 25.69 22.67 35.42
C LEU A 200 26.50 21.63 34.63
N GLU A 201 27.77 22.00 34.50
CA GLU A 201 28.93 21.17 34.16
C GLU A 201 28.97 19.87 34.97
N GLN A 202 29.30 18.77 34.31
CA GLN A 202 30.36 17.86 34.77
C GLN A 202 30.76 16.90 33.64
N ARG A 203 32.08 16.87 33.36
CA ARG A 203 32.75 15.96 32.42
C ARG A 203 32.48 14.49 32.75
N SER A 204 32.18 13.69 31.73
CA SER A 204 32.46 12.23 31.73
C SER A 204 32.67 11.71 30.30
N GLU A 205 33.53 10.70 30.17
CA GLU A 205 34.28 10.22 29.00
C GLU A 205 33.45 9.62 27.83
N PRO A 206 34.02 9.52 26.60
CA PRO A 206 33.28 9.05 25.43
C PRO A 206 33.05 7.53 25.44
N ARG A 207 31.82 7.11 25.10
CA ARG A 207 31.44 5.70 24.94
C ARG A 207 31.82 5.18 23.54
N PRO A 208 32.11 3.86 23.39
CA PRO A 208 32.78 3.34 22.21
C PRO A 208 31.82 3.10 21.02
N VAL A 209 32.37 3.31 19.83
CA VAL A 209 31.74 3.23 18.50
C VAL A 209 31.71 1.79 18.00
N TRP A 210 30.66 1.03 18.33
CA TRP A 210 30.48 -0.34 17.78
C TRP A 210 29.03 -0.83 17.70
N LYS A 211 28.04 0.05 17.90
CA LYS A 211 26.61 -0.25 17.67
C LYS A 211 25.99 0.57 16.55
N ARG A 212 26.68 0.66 15.41
CA ARG A 212 26.07 1.01 14.13
C ARG A 212 26.44 -0.09 13.15
N LEU A 213 25.53 -1.01 12.89
CA LEU A 213 25.46 -1.87 11.71
C LEU A 213 24.19 -2.72 11.80
N PHE A 214 23.65 -3.05 10.62
CA PHE A 214 22.45 -3.85 10.33
C PHE A 214 21.13 -3.11 10.13
N CYS A 215 21.11 -2.25 9.09
CA CYS A 215 20.16 -2.45 7.99
C CYS A 215 20.98 -2.49 6.68
N GLY A 216 21.14 -3.68 6.10
CA GLY A 216 21.89 -3.88 4.85
C GLY A 216 22.34 -5.33 4.67
N LEU A 217 21.93 -5.90 3.53
CA LEU A 217 22.12 -7.28 3.03
C LEU A 217 21.18 -8.36 3.58
N LEU A 218 20.05 -8.55 2.89
CA LEU A 218 19.82 -9.69 1.98
C LEU A 218 18.65 -9.43 1.03
#